data_AF-A0A5J5VVV9-F1
#
_entry.id   AF-A0A5J5VVV9-F1
#
_cell.length_a   1.000
_cell.length_b   1.000
_cell.length_c   1.000
_cell.angle_alpha   90.00
_cell.angle_beta   90.00
_cell.angle_gamma   90.00
#
_symmetry.space_group_name_H-M   'P 1'
#
loop_
_entity.id
_entity.type
_entity.pdbx_description
1 polymer ?
#
loop_
_entity_poly.entity_id
_entity_poly.type
_entity_poly.pdbx_seq_one_letter_code
_entity_poly.pdbx_strand_id
1 'polypeptide(L)'
;MPDTQALVNDFLNKLKKRKIEGSQATAKQTAELLRSVISQTRMPYTNQAAALIHSVKAVGERLIAANPVELAVGNVVRRVLHIIREEDLSLTTAAMAGLNLSAESDDEDDTDRDNHPALSAAAIAAASRSTLRPPSLQTLLEDVPDSAAVPHTSSSGGDSEGKSKSADKSSRSRKLKHDVIEAVNELIQDISTCRELIAEQAVEHIHQNEVILTLGSSRTVLEFLCAAKEKKRSFRVFVAEGAPRYQGHLLAKELVTRGLQTTLITDSAVFAMISRVNMVIVGAHAVMANGGVIAPVGLNMVALAAQKHAVPFVVLAGSHKVRT
;
A
#
# COMPACT_ATOMS: atom_id res chain seq x y z
N MET A 1 5.48 24.91 -16.71
CA MET A 1 5.08 23.73 -15.92
C MET A 1 3.86 24.13 -15.12
N PRO A 2 2.75 23.35 -15.13
CA PRO A 2 1.60 23.69 -14.31
C PRO A 2 2.05 23.77 -12.86
N ASP A 3 1.64 24.84 -12.18
CA ASP A 3 1.87 25.06 -10.77
C ASP A 3 1.34 23.83 -10.01
N THR A 4 2.18 23.17 -9.22
CA THR A 4 1.77 21.97 -8.43
C THR A 4 0.56 22.28 -7.58
N GLN A 5 0.46 23.51 -7.08
CA GLN A 5 -0.69 23.95 -6.33
C GLN A 5 -1.97 23.98 -7.16
N ALA A 6 -1.90 24.36 -8.44
CA ALA A 6 -3.03 24.34 -9.34
C ALA A 6 -3.53 22.91 -9.59
N LEU A 7 -2.63 21.94 -9.78
CA LEU A 7 -2.98 20.53 -9.93
C LEU A 7 -3.65 19.95 -8.67
N VAL A 8 -3.11 20.26 -7.49
CA VAL A 8 -3.70 19.87 -6.20
C VAL A 8 -5.10 20.48 -6.05
N ASN A 9 -5.27 21.77 -6.37
CA ASN A 9 -6.56 22.45 -6.26
C ASN A 9 -7.61 21.91 -7.25
N ASP A 10 -7.21 21.58 -8.48
CA ASP A 10 -8.11 20.94 -9.45
C ASP A 10 -8.56 19.55 -8.96
N PHE A 11 -7.63 18.73 -8.48
CA PHE A 11 -7.96 17.42 -7.93
C PHE A 11 -8.85 17.52 -6.68
N LEU A 12 -8.58 18.47 -5.77
CA LEU A 12 -9.45 18.77 -4.63
C LEU A 12 -10.87 19.12 -5.06
N ASN A 13 -11.02 19.94 -6.10
CA ASN A 13 -12.33 20.29 -6.66
C ASN A 13 -13.04 19.07 -7.26
N LYS A 14 -12.30 18.17 -7.92
CA LYS A 14 -12.84 16.92 -8.46
C LYS A 14 -13.32 15.99 -7.35
N LEU A 15 -12.57 15.87 -6.24
CA LEU A 15 -12.95 15.07 -5.07
C LEU A 15 -14.20 15.65 -4.38
N LYS A 16 -14.22 16.95 -4.11
CA LYS A 16 -15.38 17.62 -3.47
C LYS A 16 -16.65 17.52 -4.30
N LYS A 17 -16.53 17.63 -5.63
CA LYS A 17 -17.66 17.51 -6.56
C LYS A 17 -18.04 16.06 -6.88
N ARG A 18 -17.40 15.06 -6.27
CA ARG A 18 -17.60 13.61 -6.55
C ARG A 18 -17.51 13.27 -8.04
N LYS A 19 -16.65 13.97 -8.78
CA LYS A 19 -16.43 13.69 -10.21
C LYS A 19 -15.60 12.42 -10.44
N ILE A 20 -14.85 12.01 -9.42
CA ILE A 20 -14.06 10.79 -9.43
C ILE A 20 -14.72 9.85 -8.43
N GLU A 21 -15.27 8.75 -8.94
CA GLU A 21 -15.87 7.71 -8.12
C GLU A 21 -15.07 6.41 -8.26
N GLY A 22 -14.99 5.67 -7.16
CA GLY A 22 -14.35 4.36 -7.11
C GLY A 22 -12.94 4.40 -6.53
N SER A 23 -12.63 3.37 -5.74
CA SER A 23 -11.40 3.28 -4.96
C SER A 23 -10.14 3.27 -5.84
N GLN A 24 -10.16 2.58 -6.98
CA GLN A 24 -8.96 2.42 -7.82
C GLN A 24 -8.65 3.68 -8.63
N ALA A 25 -9.66 4.33 -9.23
CA ALA A 25 -9.46 5.56 -9.98
C ALA A 25 -8.95 6.69 -9.06
N THR A 26 -9.54 6.78 -7.86
CA THR A 26 -9.12 7.73 -6.82
C THR A 26 -7.71 7.44 -6.32
N ALA A 27 -7.37 6.16 -6.07
CA ALA A 27 -6.04 5.75 -5.64
C ALA A 27 -4.97 6.09 -6.68
N LYS A 28 -5.21 5.75 -7.96
CA LYS A 28 -4.28 6.02 -9.07
C LYS A 28 -4.00 7.51 -9.23
N GLN A 29 -5.05 8.33 -9.30
CA GLN A 29 -4.89 9.79 -9.45
C GLN A 29 -4.21 10.42 -8.22
N THR A 30 -4.48 9.90 -7.01
CA THR A 30 -3.78 10.34 -5.80
C THR A 30 -2.29 10.04 -5.89
N ALA A 31 -1.91 8.83 -6.30
CA ALA A 31 -0.50 8.45 -6.46
C ALA A 31 0.21 9.28 -7.54
N GLU A 32 -0.43 9.52 -8.69
CA GLU A 32 0.09 10.36 -9.77
C GLU A 32 0.31 11.82 -9.32
N LEU A 33 -0.61 12.35 -8.52
CA LEU A 33 -0.50 13.68 -7.92
C LEU A 33 0.67 13.75 -6.93
N LEU A 34 0.76 12.78 -6.01
CA LEU A 34 1.86 12.72 -5.04
C LEU A 34 3.22 12.56 -5.72
N ARG A 35 3.33 11.76 -6.78
CA ARG A 35 4.53 11.66 -7.62
C ARG A 35 4.94 13.02 -8.19
N SER A 36 3.97 13.78 -8.69
CA SER A 36 4.20 15.11 -9.25
C SER A 36 4.66 16.11 -8.18
N VAL A 37 4.10 16.02 -6.98
CA VAL A 37 4.51 16.82 -5.81
C VAL A 37 5.95 16.49 -5.39
N ILE A 38 6.29 15.20 -5.28
CA ILE A 38 7.65 14.74 -4.92
C ILE A 38 8.66 15.22 -5.98
N SER A 39 8.31 15.11 -7.27
CA SER A 39 9.16 15.56 -8.37
C SER A 39 9.44 17.08 -8.36
N GLN A 40 8.50 17.91 -7.91
CA GLN A 40 8.66 19.36 -7.86
C GLN A 40 9.18 19.89 -6.51
N THR A 41 9.18 19.07 -5.46
CA THR A 41 9.64 19.46 -4.13
C THR A 41 11.15 19.76 -4.16
N ARG A 42 11.52 20.91 -3.59
CA ARG A 42 12.93 21.32 -3.40
C ARG A 42 13.50 20.61 -2.18
N MET A 43 14.66 19.98 -2.34
CA MET A 43 15.28 19.16 -1.31
C MET A 43 16.34 19.96 -0.54
N PRO A 44 16.16 20.20 0.77
CA PRO A 44 17.22 20.76 1.61
C PRO A 44 18.32 19.70 1.87
N TYR A 45 19.56 20.15 2.02
CA TYR A 45 20.74 19.27 2.08
C TYR A 45 20.84 18.42 3.36
N THR A 46 20.22 18.84 4.46
CA THR A 46 20.43 18.24 5.79
C THR A 46 19.31 17.32 6.27
N ASN A 47 18.10 17.37 5.67
CA ASN A 47 16.95 16.56 6.09
C ASN A 47 15.98 16.29 4.93
N GLN A 48 16.44 15.48 3.99
CA GLN A 48 15.78 15.23 2.71
C GLN A 48 14.45 14.48 2.86
N ALA A 49 14.44 13.36 3.59
CA ALA A 49 13.23 12.59 3.84
C ALA A 49 12.20 13.40 4.64
N ALA A 50 12.63 14.17 5.65
CA ALA A 50 11.71 15.00 6.43
C ALA A 50 11.01 16.06 5.57
N ALA A 51 11.71 16.66 4.61
CA ALA A 51 11.11 17.64 3.69
C ALA A 51 10.08 17.00 2.75
N LEU A 52 10.36 15.79 2.23
CA LEU A 52 9.40 15.02 1.42
C LEU A 52 8.18 14.60 2.24
N ILE A 53 8.41 14.05 3.43
CA ILE A 53 7.36 13.63 4.36
C ILE A 53 6.45 14.82 4.69
N HIS A 54 7.02 15.98 5.03
CA HIS A 54 6.25 17.17 5.35
C HIS A 54 5.40 17.63 4.15
N SER A 55 5.99 17.65 2.94
CA SER A 55 5.30 18.07 1.72
C SER A 55 4.16 17.12 1.35
N VAL A 56 4.40 15.81 1.39
CA VAL A 56 3.40 14.77 1.10
C VAL A 56 2.30 14.77 2.18
N LYS A 57 2.66 14.92 3.45
CA LYS A 57 1.69 14.97 4.56
C LYS A 57 0.78 16.19 4.46
N ALA A 58 1.33 17.37 4.17
CA ALA A 58 0.54 18.60 4.02
C ALA A 58 -0.48 18.51 2.86
N VAL A 59 -0.08 17.94 1.72
CA VAL A 59 -1.02 17.68 0.61
C VAL A 59 -2.02 16.61 0.99
N GLY A 60 -1.56 15.50 1.58
CA GLY A 60 -2.39 14.37 1.98
C GLY A 60 -3.51 14.74 2.96
N GLU A 61 -3.21 15.56 3.97
CA GLU A 61 -4.20 16.05 4.94
C GLU A 61 -5.31 16.86 4.25
N ARG A 62 -4.94 17.72 3.28
CA ARG A 62 -5.91 18.47 2.47
C ARG A 62 -6.79 17.56 1.62
N LEU A 63 -6.22 16.52 1.02
CA LEU A 63 -6.96 15.56 0.19
C LEU A 63 -7.93 14.73 1.03
N ILE A 64 -7.49 14.25 2.19
CA ILE A 64 -8.33 13.46 3.12
C ILE A 64 -9.47 14.33 3.66
N ALA A 65 -9.19 15.59 4.02
CA ALA A 65 -10.21 16.52 4.49
C ALA A 65 -11.27 16.85 3.41
N ALA A 66 -10.92 16.77 2.13
CA ALA A 66 -11.84 17.04 1.03
C ALA A 66 -12.90 15.95 0.84
N ASN A 67 -12.56 14.68 1.11
CA ASN A 67 -13.51 13.58 1.07
C ASN A 67 -13.09 12.46 2.05
N PRO A 68 -13.48 12.54 3.34
CA PRO A 68 -13.04 11.59 4.35
C PRO A 68 -13.66 10.19 4.19
N VAL A 69 -14.72 10.06 3.39
CA VAL A 69 -15.40 8.77 3.14
C VAL A 69 -14.60 7.88 2.20
N GLU A 70 -13.88 8.48 1.24
CA GLU A 70 -13.03 7.75 0.28
C GLU A 70 -11.66 7.41 0.91
N LEU A 71 -11.61 6.27 1.60
CA LEU A 71 -10.43 5.84 2.36
C LEU A 71 -9.21 5.52 1.47
N ALA A 72 -9.41 5.26 0.18
CA ALA A 72 -8.34 4.97 -0.77
C ALA A 72 -7.30 6.10 -0.84
N VAL A 73 -7.73 7.37 -0.77
CA VAL A 73 -6.82 8.54 -0.74
C VAL A 73 -5.86 8.44 0.43
N GLY A 74 -6.41 8.23 1.64
CA GLY A 74 -5.62 8.14 2.85
C GLY A 74 -4.68 6.94 2.86
N ASN A 75 -5.12 5.80 2.33
CA ASN A 75 -4.31 4.58 2.24
C ASN A 75 -3.10 4.79 1.31
N VAL A 76 -3.31 5.41 0.15
CA VAL A 76 -2.22 5.74 -0.78
C VAL A 76 -1.25 6.74 -0.15
N VAL A 77 -1.75 7.80 0.51
CA VAL A 77 -0.89 8.78 1.20
C VAL A 77 -0.01 8.09 2.25
N ARG A 78 -0.58 7.21 3.09
CA ARG A 78 0.20 6.46 4.09
C ARG A 78 1.23 5.55 3.45
N ARG A 79 0.86 4.85 2.36
CA ARG A 79 1.79 3.97 1.63
C ARG A 79 2.96 4.77 1.04
N VAL A 80 2.71 5.93 0.44
CA VAL A 80 3.78 6.81 -0.08
C VAL A 80 4.68 7.33 1.05
N LEU A 81 4.11 7.72 2.19
CA LEU A 81 4.90 8.12 3.36
C LEU A 81 5.75 6.97 3.91
N HIS A 82 5.25 5.74 3.86
CA HIS A 82 6.01 4.56 4.24
C HIS A 82 7.16 4.29 3.27
N ILE A 83 6.92 4.35 1.96
CA ILE A 83 7.96 4.22 0.91
C ILE A 83 9.08 5.25 1.15
N ILE A 84 8.75 6.52 1.42
CA ILE A 84 9.78 7.54 1.68
C ILE A 84 10.66 7.18 2.89
N ARG A 85 10.07 6.62 3.95
CA ARG A 85 10.81 6.20 5.15
C ARG A 85 11.67 4.97 4.88
N GLU A 86 11.15 4.04 4.10
CA GLU A 86 11.82 2.80 3.72
C GLU A 86 13.07 3.09 2.87
N GLU A 87 12.94 3.94 1.84
CA GLU A 87 14.07 4.33 0.99
C GLU A 87 15.15 5.14 1.74
N ASP A 88 14.75 6.03 2.65
CA ASP A 88 15.70 6.80 3.48
C ASP A 88 16.50 5.89 4.42
N LEU A 89 15.85 4.89 5.00
CA LEU A 89 16.49 3.89 5.85
C LEU A 89 17.45 3.00 5.02
N SER A 90 17.02 2.56 3.84
CA SER A 90 17.84 1.76 2.92
C SER A 90 19.12 2.51 2.51
N LEU A 91 19.02 3.80 2.17
CA LEU A 91 20.17 4.63 1.83
C LEU A 91 21.10 4.89 3.02
N THR A 92 20.54 5.05 4.22
CA THR A 92 21.33 5.22 5.45
C THR A 92 22.09 3.95 5.81
N THR A 93 21.43 2.79 5.66
CA THR A 93 22.04 1.47 5.90
C THR A 93 23.15 1.17 4.89
N ALA A 94 22.91 1.44 3.60
CA ALA A 94 23.93 1.27 2.56
C ALA A 94 25.15 2.18 2.79
N ALA A 95 24.94 3.39 3.30
CA ALA A 95 26.02 4.30 3.67
C ALA A 95 26.87 3.78 4.84
N MET A 96 26.23 3.21 5.86
CA MET A 96 26.92 2.61 7.00
C MET A 96 27.71 1.36 6.61
N ALA A 97 27.13 0.51 5.76
CA ALA A 97 27.81 -0.69 5.25
C ALA A 97 29.03 -0.33 4.37
N GLY A 98 28.95 0.73 3.57
CA GLY A 98 30.08 1.21 2.76
C GLY A 98 31.24 1.79 3.57
N LEU A 99 30.97 2.38 4.74
CA LEU A 99 32.01 2.93 5.63
C LEU A 99 32.81 1.83 6.35
N ASN A 100 32.19 0.67 6.61
CA ASN A 100 32.88 -0.47 7.25
C ASN A 100 33.82 -1.23 6.32
N LEU A 101 33.66 -1.12 5.00
CA LEU A 101 34.55 -1.74 4.00
C LEU A 101 35.82 -0.92 3.72
N SER A 102 35.87 0.34 4.15
CA SER A 102 37.04 1.22 3.98
C SER A 102 37.98 1.25 5.20
N ALA A 103 37.70 0.46 6.25
CA ALA A 103 38.53 0.39 7.46
C ALA A 103 39.47 -0.84 7.50
N GLU A 104 39.48 -1.67 6.45
CA GLU A 104 40.50 -2.71 6.23
C GLU A 104 41.47 -2.22 5.15
N SER A 105 42.40 -1.35 5.53
CA SER A 105 43.60 -1.07 4.73
C SER A 105 44.83 -1.17 5.62
N ASP A 106 45.60 -2.23 5.37
CA ASP A 106 47.02 -2.49 5.62
C ASP A 106 47.69 -1.75 6.80
N ASP A 107 47.91 -2.48 7.89
CA ASP A 107 49.18 -2.45 8.63
C ASP A 107 49.41 -3.86 9.22
N GLU A 108 50.29 -4.64 8.59
CA GLU A 108 50.95 -5.77 9.27
C GLU A 108 52.03 -5.19 10.18
N ASP A 109 51.73 -5.03 11.47
CA ASP A 109 52.77 -5.16 12.49
C ASP A 109 52.18 -5.67 13.82
N ASP A 110 52.98 -6.52 14.46
CA ASP A 110 52.66 -7.39 15.58
C ASP A 110 52.59 -6.59 16.90
N THR A 111 51.52 -6.72 17.71
CA THR A 111 51.54 -6.89 19.19
C THR A 111 50.16 -6.70 19.86
N ASP A 112 49.81 -7.69 20.70
CA ASP A 112 48.94 -7.69 21.88
C ASP A 112 47.51 -7.11 21.86
N ARG A 113 46.55 -8.06 21.94
CA ARG A 113 45.28 -8.06 22.70
C ARG A 113 44.54 -6.72 22.88
N ASP A 114 43.38 -6.61 22.21
CA ASP A 114 42.13 -6.23 22.90
C ASP A 114 40.88 -6.83 22.22
N ASN A 115 40.12 -7.57 23.03
CA ASN A 115 38.84 -8.20 22.67
C ASN A 115 37.73 -7.14 22.60
N HIS A 116 37.49 -6.57 21.42
CA HIS A 116 36.22 -5.91 21.12
C HIS A 116 35.36 -6.81 20.23
N PRO A 117 34.12 -7.17 20.63
CA PRO A 117 33.28 -8.02 19.80
C PRO A 117 32.82 -7.20 18.60
N ALA A 118 33.46 -7.40 17.45
CA ALA A 118 32.94 -6.96 16.17
C ALA A 118 31.54 -7.55 16.00
N LEU A 119 30.50 -6.72 16.15
CA LEU A 119 29.13 -7.14 15.94
C LEU A 119 29.00 -7.64 14.51
N SER A 120 28.82 -8.96 14.37
CA SER A 120 28.72 -9.64 13.09
C SER A 120 27.75 -8.91 12.16
N ALA A 121 28.05 -8.84 10.86
CA ALA A 121 27.13 -8.33 9.84
C ALA A 121 25.72 -8.96 9.94
N ALA A 122 25.61 -10.18 10.47
CA ALA A 122 24.35 -10.84 10.79
C ALA A 122 23.57 -10.18 11.93
N ALA A 123 24.25 -9.65 12.96
CA ALA A 123 23.66 -8.92 14.08
C ALA A 123 23.18 -7.53 13.64
N ILE A 124 23.95 -6.85 12.77
CA ILE A 124 23.54 -5.58 12.15
C ILE A 124 22.32 -5.81 11.24
N ALA A 125 22.34 -6.84 10.39
CA ALA A 125 21.19 -7.21 9.56
C ALA A 125 19.98 -7.71 10.39
N ALA A 126 20.20 -8.29 11.57
CA ALA A 126 19.14 -8.67 12.50
C ALA A 126 18.54 -7.45 13.21
N ALA A 127 19.35 -6.47 13.59
CA ALA A 127 18.90 -5.17 14.10
C ALA A 127 18.10 -4.40 13.03
N SER A 128 18.52 -4.43 11.76
CA SER A 128 17.78 -3.85 10.64
C SER A 128 16.45 -4.56 10.35
N ARG A 129 16.33 -5.86 10.66
CA ARG A 129 15.04 -6.56 10.63
C ARG A 129 14.13 -6.20 11.81
N SER A 130 14.70 -5.74 12.93
CA SER A 130 13.96 -5.31 14.12
C SER A 130 13.20 -3.99 13.87
N THR A 131 13.76 -3.06 13.08
CA THR A 131 13.13 -1.77 12.75
C THR A 131 12.00 -1.85 11.72
N LEU A 132 11.85 -2.99 11.03
CA LEU A 132 10.78 -3.26 10.05
C LEU A 132 9.53 -3.86 10.71
N ARG A 133 9.61 -4.24 11.98
CA ARG A 133 8.48 -4.67 12.81
C ARG A 133 7.87 -3.42 13.46
N PRO A 134 6.54 -3.33 13.70
CA PRO A 134 6.01 -2.34 14.64
C PRO A 134 6.87 -2.43 15.91
N PRO A 135 7.38 -1.30 16.43
CA PRO A 135 8.42 -1.38 17.43
C PRO A 135 7.86 -2.17 18.61
N SER A 136 8.57 -3.25 18.95
CA SER A 136 8.22 -3.98 20.15
C SER A 136 8.35 -3.02 21.33
N LEU A 137 7.60 -3.23 22.41
CA LEU A 137 7.69 -2.38 23.61
C LEU A 137 9.16 -2.26 24.08
N GLN A 138 9.96 -3.31 23.86
CA GLN A 138 11.40 -3.33 24.11
C GLN A 138 12.17 -2.28 23.29
N THR A 139 11.91 -2.19 21.98
CA THR A 139 12.59 -1.24 21.08
C THR A 139 12.25 0.22 21.42
N LEU A 140 11.02 0.50 21.86
CA LEU A 140 10.62 1.85 22.31
C LEU A 140 11.19 2.23 23.68
N LEU A 141 11.49 1.25 24.53
CA LEU A 141 12.09 1.47 25.84
C LEU A 141 13.61 1.65 25.77
N GLU A 142 14.26 1.04 24.78
CA GLU A 142 15.70 1.19 24.52
C GLU A 142 16.04 2.57 23.89
N ASP A 143 15.09 3.21 23.20
CA ASP A 143 15.26 4.52 22.53
C ASP A 143 15.11 5.75 23.46
N VAL A 144 15.14 5.56 24.78
CA VAL A 144 15.27 6.69 25.71
C VAL A 144 16.70 7.21 25.61
N PRO A 145 16.94 8.45 25.16
CA PRO A 145 18.29 8.96 25.04
C PRO A 145 18.86 9.14 26.45
N ASP A 146 19.77 8.25 26.85
CA ASP A 146 20.60 8.47 28.01
C ASP A 146 21.42 9.73 27.76
N SER A 147 21.21 10.71 28.64
CA SER A 147 21.86 12.00 28.57
C SER A 147 23.37 11.84 28.79
N ALA A 148 24.14 12.53 27.95
CA ALA A 148 25.56 12.87 28.11
C ALA A 148 26.62 11.79 27.81
N ALA A 149 27.14 11.83 26.57
CA ALA A 149 28.58 11.73 26.31
C ALA A 149 28.93 12.47 25.01
N VAL A 150 29.47 13.68 25.15
CA VAL A 150 30.11 14.42 24.06
C VAL A 150 31.50 13.81 23.83
N PRO A 151 31.86 13.32 22.63
CA PRO A 151 33.26 12.99 22.36
C PRO A 151 34.00 14.29 22.05
N HIS A 152 34.83 14.73 22.99
CA HIS A 152 35.85 15.74 22.73
C HIS A 152 36.86 15.17 21.74
N THR A 153 36.88 15.68 20.51
CA THR A 153 38.01 15.47 19.60
C THR A 153 39.06 16.54 19.88
N SER A 154 40.23 16.09 20.32
CA SER A 154 41.43 16.87 20.50
C SER A 154 41.85 17.52 19.17
N SER A 155 42.12 18.82 19.26
CA SER A 155 42.78 19.62 18.23
C SER A 155 44.17 19.06 17.94
N SER A 156 44.39 18.64 16.69
CA SER A 156 45.72 18.50 16.10
C SER A 156 45.67 19.18 14.74
N GLY A 157 46.48 20.22 14.58
CA GLY A 157 46.59 21.01 13.37
C GLY A 157 47.10 20.17 12.20
N GLY A 158 46.46 20.36 11.06
CA GLY A 158 46.84 19.77 9.79
C GLY A 158 46.08 20.48 8.69
N ASP A 159 46.71 21.50 8.11
CA ASP A 159 46.22 22.18 6.92
C ASP A 159 46.13 21.17 5.77
N SER A 160 44.92 20.94 5.26
CA SER A 160 44.73 20.21 4.00
C SER A 160 43.49 20.72 3.29
N GLU A 161 43.74 21.16 2.06
CA GLU A 161 42.89 21.92 1.18
C GLU A 161 41.51 21.28 0.98
N GLY A 162 40.47 22.08 1.22
CA GLY A 162 39.08 21.70 1.01
C GLY A 162 38.74 21.65 -0.47
N LYS A 163 38.57 20.45 -1.04
CA LYS A 163 37.88 20.29 -2.33
C LYS A 163 37.39 18.86 -2.67
N SER A 164 36.65 18.17 -1.80
CA SER A 164 36.02 16.89 -2.22
C SER A 164 34.76 16.41 -1.47
N LYS A 165 34.22 17.13 -0.47
CA LYS A 165 33.06 16.63 0.33
C LYS A 165 31.66 17.04 -0.19
N SER A 166 31.54 17.84 -1.26
CA SER A 166 30.25 18.36 -1.76
C SER A 166 29.59 17.52 -2.86
N ALA A 167 30.37 16.77 -3.63
CA ALA A 167 29.86 15.95 -4.75
C ALA A 167 29.05 14.73 -4.26
N ASP A 168 29.51 14.08 -3.18
CA ASP A 168 28.89 12.86 -2.66
C ASP A 168 27.53 13.10 -1.99
N LYS A 169 27.35 14.27 -1.34
CA LYS A 169 26.09 14.63 -0.69
C LYS A 169 25.01 15.06 -1.69
N SER A 170 25.40 15.69 -2.81
CA SER A 170 24.47 15.97 -3.91
C SER A 170 24.04 14.70 -4.65
N SER A 171 24.89 13.67 -4.69
CA SER A 171 24.55 12.38 -5.30
C SER A 171 23.47 11.68 -4.47
N ARG A 172 23.61 11.62 -3.13
CA ARG A 172 22.61 11.04 -2.22
C ARG A 172 21.24 11.72 -2.33
N SER A 173 21.20 13.05 -2.47
CA SER A 173 19.94 13.80 -2.64
C SER A 173 19.18 13.48 -3.91
N ARG A 174 19.89 13.20 -5.00
CA ARG A 174 19.27 12.83 -6.26
C ARG A 174 18.85 11.36 -6.26
N LYS A 175 19.61 10.50 -5.57
CA LYS A 175 19.30 9.07 -5.39
C LYS A 175 17.98 8.87 -4.65
N LEU A 176 17.82 9.38 -3.41
CA LEU A 176 16.56 9.21 -2.65
C LEU A 176 15.32 9.66 -3.43
N LYS A 177 15.40 10.81 -4.09
CA LYS A 177 14.27 11.34 -4.86
C LYS A 177 13.95 10.46 -6.07
N HIS A 178 14.97 9.91 -6.72
CA HIS A 178 14.80 9.00 -7.85
C HIS A 178 14.16 7.68 -7.39
N ASP A 179 14.73 7.07 -6.35
CA ASP A 179 14.30 5.80 -5.77
C ASP A 179 12.83 5.88 -5.30
N VAL A 180 12.47 6.96 -4.60
CA VAL A 180 11.07 7.21 -4.19
C VAL A 180 10.14 7.39 -5.40
N ILE A 181 10.57 8.09 -6.46
CA ILE A 181 9.73 8.26 -7.65
C ILE A 181 9.53 6.92 -8.37
N GLU A 182 10.57 6.09 -8.44
CA GLU A 182 10.50 4.75 -9.01
C GLU A 182 9.54 3.86 -8.22
N ALA A 183 9.69 3.79 -6.89
CA ALA A 183 8.80 3.04 -6.02
C ALA A 183 7.33 3.55 -6.08
N VAL A 184 7.11 4.85 -6.25
CA VAL A 184 5.75 5.39 -6.47
C VAL A 184 5.21 5.00 -7.86
N ASN A 185 6.05 4.91 -8.89
CA ASN A 185 5.62 4.41 -10.20
C ASN A 185 5.26 2.92 -10.15
N GLU A 186 6.02 2.11 -9.41
CA GLU A 186 5.70 0.71 -9.15
C GLU A 186 4.34 0.60 -8.44
N LEU A 187 4.11 1.40 -7.38
CA LEU A 187 2.80 1.45 -6.72
C LEU A 187 1.65 1.82 -7.68
N ILE A 188 1.87 2.75 -8.62
CA ILE A 188 0.86 3.10 -9.64
C ILE A 188 0.57 1.90 -10.53
N GLN A 189 1.61 1.18 -10.95
CA GLN A 189 1.49 -0.01 -11.77
C GLN A 189 0.73 -1.12 -11.02
N ASP A 190 1.08 -1.37 -9.77
CA ASP A 190 0.41 -2.34 -8.90
C ASP A 190 -1.08 -2.04 -8.74
N ILE A 191 -1.43 -0.77 -8.50
CA ILE A 191 -2.84 -0.34 -8.42
C ILE A 191 -3.58 -0.65 -9.72
N SER A 192 -2.91 -0.58 -10.87
CA SER A 192 -3.51 -0.83 -12.18
C SER A 192 -3.70 -2.34 -12.46
N THR A 193 -2.69 -3.16 -12.17
CA THR A 193 -2.67 -4.62 -12.44
C THR A 193 -3.36 -5.45 -11.36
N CYS A 194 -3.61 -4.89 -10.18
CA CYS A 194 -4.17 -5.61 -9.04
C CYS A 194 -5.43 -6.44 -9.33
N ARG A 195 -6.31 -6.01 -10.26
CA ARG A 195 -7.50 -6.80 -10.60
C ARG A 195 -7.19 -8.05 -11.41
N GLU A 196 -6.24 -7.95 -12.34
CA GLU A 196 -5.80 -9.08 -13.16
C GLU A 196 -5.17 -10.15 -12.27
N LEU A 197 -4.30 -9.73 -11.34
CA LEU A 197 -3.70 -10.63 -10.34
C LEU A 197 -4.75 -11.33 -9.48
N ILE A 198 -5.79 -10.62 -9.03
CA ILE A 198 -6.90 -11.22 -8.28
C ILE A 198 -7.67 -12.22 -9.17
N ALA A 199 -7.91 -11.87 -10.43
CA ALA A 199 -8.65 -12.71 -11.37
C ALA A 199 -7.92 -14.02 -11.71
N GLU A 200 -6.58 -14.01 -11.74
CA GLU A 200 -5.78 -15.21 -11.97
C GLU A 200 -6.00 -16.29 -10.89
N GLN A 201 -6.19 -15.85 -9.63
CA GLN A 201 -6.44 -16.72 -8.47
C GLN A 201 -7.84 -17.36 -8.48
N ALA A 202 -8.74 -16.95 -9.37
CA ALA A 202 -10.12 -17.44 -9.38
C ALA A 202 -10.24 -18.96 -9.56
N VAL A 203 -9.28 -19.58 -10.25
CA VAL A 203 -9.26 -21.01 -10.57
C VAL A 203 -9.04 -21.89 -9.35
N GLU A 204 -8.32 -21.37 -8.36
CA GLU A 204 -7.98 -22.08 -7.13
C GLU A 204 -9.15 -22.07 -6.15
N HIS A 205 -10.00 -21.03 -6.22
CA HIS A 205 -11.12 -20.85 -5.32
C HIS A 205 -12.46 -21.35 -5.88
N ILE A 206 -12.63 -21.36 -7.20
CA ILE A 206 -13.89 -21.76 -7.85
C ILE A 206 -13.74 -23.14 -8.50
N HIS A 207 -14.54 -24.09 -8.01
CA HIS A 207 -14.59 -25.44 -8.56
C HIS A 207 -15.78 -25.67 -9.50
N GLN A 208 -15.80 -26.85 -10.13
CA GLN A 208 -16.87 -27.25 -11.02
C GLN A 208 -18.18 -27.46 -10.26
N ASN A 209 -19.29 -27.01 -10.85
CA ASN A 209 -20.65 -27.15 -10.36
C ASN A 209 -20.93 -26.48 -9.00
N GLU A 210 -20.11 -25.49 -8.61
CA GLU A 210 -20.38 -24.68 -7.44
C GLU A 210 -21.46 -23.63 -7.70
N VAL A 211 -22.13 -23.23 -6.63
CA VAL A 211 -23.10 -22.15 -6.60
C VAL A 211 -22.52 -21.01 -5.77
N ILE A 212 -22.28 -19.87 -6.42
CA ILE A 212 -21.68 -18.69 -5.82
C ILE A 212 -22.76 -17.63 -5.60
N LEU A 213 -22.75 -16.97 -4.45
CA LEU A 213 -23.59 -15.80 -4.18
C LEU A 213 -22.74 -14.52 -4.20
N THR A 214 -23.24 -13.49 -4.86
CA THR A 214 -22.64 -12.15 -4.91
C THR A 214 -23.70 -11.08 -4.65
N LEU A 215 -23.28 -9.90 -4.17
CA LEU A 215 -24.16 -8.76 -3.93
C LEU A 215 -23.61 -7.49 -4.59
N GLY A 216 -24.49 -6.74 -5.26
CA GLY A 216 -24.17 -5.46 -5.88
C GLY A 216 -23.35 -5.60 -7.17
N SER A 217 -22.65 -4.52 -7.56
CA SER A 217 -21.75 -4.52 -8.71
C SER A 217 -20.32 -4.19 -8.28
N SER A 218 -19.39 -5.09 -8.60
CA SER A 218 -17.96 -4.88 -8.42
C SER A 218 -17.21 -5.37 -9.64
N ARG A 219 -16.39 -4.49 -10.23
CA ARG A 219 -15.56 -4.83 -11.40
C ARG A 219 -14.56 -5.95 -11.08
N THR A 220 -13.98 -5.93 -9.87
CA THR A 220 -13.06 -6.99 -9.42
C THR A 220 -13.76 -8.35 -9.34
N VAL A 221 -15.01 -8.39 -8.88
CA VAL A 221 -15.79 -9.65 -8.82
C VAL A 221 -16.18 -10.11 -10.23
N LEU A 222 -16.56 -9.19 -11.11
CA LEU A 222 -16.85 -9.50 -12.51
C LEU A 222 -15.65 -10.16 -13.19
N GLU A 223 -14.49 -9.51 -13.13
CA GLU A 223 -13.25 -10.00 -13.77
C GLU A 223 -12.83 -11.36 -13.18
N PHE A 224 -12.96 -11.53 -11.86
CA PHE A 224 -12.70 -12.80 -11.16
C PHE A 224 -13.60 -13.95 -11.65
N LEU A 225 -14.91 -13.73 -11.74
CA LEU A 225 -15.84 -14.76 -12.21
C LEU A 225 -15.66 -15.05 -13.71
N CYS A 226 -15.39 -14.03 -14.53
CA CYS A 226 -15.10 -14.21 -15.94
C CYS A 226 -13.82 -15.05 -16.15
N ALA A 227 -12.75 -14.78 -15.41
CA ALA A 227 -11.50 -15.54 -15.50
C ALA A 227 -11.70 -17.03 -15.17
N ALA A 228 -12.52 -17.35 -14.16
CA ALA A 228 -12.86 -18.75 -13.86
C ALA A 228 -13.62 -19.43 -15.01
N LYS A 229 -14.51 -18.71 -15.70
CA LYS A 229 -15.26 -19.21 -16.86
C LYS A 229 -14.36 -19.44 -18.08
N GLU A 230 -13.45 -18.51 -18.36
CA GLU A 230 -12.50 -18.59 -19.47
C GLU A 230 -11.61 -19.83 -19.36
N LYS A 231 -11.24 -20.21 -18.12
CA LYS A 231 -10.53 -21.47 -17.84
C LYS A 231 -11.44 -22.71 -17.79
N LYS A 232 -12.60 -22.66 -18.45
CA LYS A 232 -13.57 -23.74 -18.69
C LYS A 232 -14.25 -24.32 -17.44
N ARG A 233 -14.37 -23.57 -16.33
CA ARG A 233 -15.21 -23.97 -15.20
C ARG A 233 -16.70 -23.73 -15.49
N SER A 234 -17.56 -24.68 -15.15
CA SER A 234 -19.02 -24.46 -15.13
C SER A 234 -19.51 -24.29 -13.70
N PHE A 235 -20.03 -23.12 -13.38
CA PHE A 235 -20.59 -22.80 -12.06
C PHE A 235 -21.80 -21.87 -12.24
N ARG A 236 -22.59 -21.74 -11.18
CA ARG A 236 -23.80 -20.91 -11.15
C ARG A 236 -23.57 -19.71 -10.25
N VAL A 237 -24.11 -18.56 -10.63
CA VAL A 237 -23.98 -17.33 -9.84
C VAL A 237 -25.35 -16.78 -9.47
N PHE A 238 -25.63 -16.69 -8.19
CA PHE A 238 -26.72 -15.88 -7.66
C PHE A 238 -26.23 -14.45 -7.45
N VAL A 239 -26.96 -13.49 -8.00
CA VAL A 239 -26.66 -12.07 -7.86
C VAL A 239 -27.82 -11.42 -7.11
N ALA A 240 -27.55 -10.87 -5.93
CA ALA A 240 -28.51 -10.04 -5.21
C ALA A 240 -28.56 -8.64 -5.84
N GLU A 241 -29.77 -8.10 -6.02
CA GLU A 241 -30.02 -6.82 -6.70
C GLU A 241 -29.35 -5.62 -6.01
N GLY A 242 -29.29 -5.60 -4.68
CA GLY A 242 -28.69 -4.51 -3.89
C GLY A 242 -29.53 -3.23 -3.92
N ALA A 243 -30.79 -3.33 -3.49
CA ALA A 243 -31.66 -2.18 -3.32
C ALA A 243 -31.06 -1.20 -2.27
N PRO A 244 -31.19 0.13 -2.45
CA PRO A 244 -32.00 0.85 -3.43
C PRO A 244 -31.26 1.20 -4.74
N ARG A 245 -29.98 0.83 -4.89
CA ARG A 245 -29.18 1.22 -6.07
C ARG A 245 -29.31 0.26 -7.24
N TYR A 246 -29.83 -0.95 -7.01
CA TYR A 246 -30.08 -1.99 -8.03
C TYR A 246 -28.86 -2.29 -8.92
N GLN A 247 -27.64 -2.11 -8.37
CA GLN A 247 -26.40 -2.28 -9.12
C GLN A 247 -26.18 -3.74 -9.53
N GLY A 248 -26.75 -4.71 -8.81
CA GLY A 248 -26.67 -6.13 -9.14
C GLY A 248 -27.22 -6.46 -10.54
N HIS A 249 -28.18 -5.69 -11.05
CA HIS A 249 -28.71 -5.88 -12.41
C HIS A 249 -27.64 -5.64 -13.49
N LEU A 250 -26.76 -4.66 -13.29
CA LEU A 250 -25.67 -4.36 -14.22
C LEU A 250 -24.68 -5.53 -14.26
N LEU A 251 -24.29 -6.01 -13.09
CA LEU A 251 -23.39 -7.16 -12.98
C LEU A 251 -24.01 -8.43 -13.59
N ALA A 252 -25.27 -8.72 -13.29
CA ALA A 252 -25.97 -9.87 -13.85
C ALA A 252 -26.03 -9.80 -15.38
N LYS A 253 -26.35 -8.63 -15.96
CA LYS A 253 -26.36 -8.43 -17.41
C LYS A 253 -24.99 -8.72 -18.02
N GLU A 254 -23.91 -8.17 -17.45
CA GLU A 254 -22.55 -8.39 -17.94
C GLU A 254 -22.14 -9.87 -17.86
N LEU A 255 -22.45 -10.55 -16.75
CA LEU A 255 -22.15 -11.98 -16.59
C LEU A 255 -22.93 -12.85 -17.60
N VAL A 256 -24.20 -12.55 -17.89
CA VAL A 256 -24.97 -13.26 -18.93
C VAL A 256 -24.36 -13.04 -20.32
N THR A 257 -23.95 -11.81 -20.65
CA THR A 257 -23.26 -11.52 -21.92
C THR A 257 -21.96 -12.33 -22.07
N ARG A 258 -21.30 -12.65 -20.95
CA ARG A 258 -20.08 -13.48 -20.90
C ARG A 258 -20.37 -14.99 -20.85
N GLY A 259 -21.64 -15.42 -20.94
CA GLY A 259 -22.02 -16.83 -20.99
C GLY A 259 -22.00 -17.56 -19.64
N LEU A 260 -22.10 -16.83 -18.53
CA LEU A 260 -22.26 -17.41 -17.19
C LEU A 260 -23.73 -17.67 -16.87
N GLN A 261 -24.00 -18.81 -16.20
CA GLN A 261 -25.33 -19.12 -15.72
C GLN A 261 -25.61 -18.28 -14.47
N THR A 262 -26.23 -17.13 -14.66
CA THR A 262 -26.58 -16.22 -13.57
C THR A 262 -28.08 -16.23 -13.28
N THR A 263 -28.42 -15.98 -12.02
CA THR A 263 -29.80 -15.83 -11.58
C THR A 263 -29.86 -14.64 -10.65
N LEU A 264 -30.64 -13.64 -11.02
CA LEU A 264 -30.87 -12.47 -10.19
C LEU A 264 -31.89 -12.82 -9.10
N ILE A 265 -31.60 -12.44 -7.87
CA ILE A 265 -32.46 -12.63 -6.71
C ILE A 265 -32.70 -11.30 -6.01
N THR A 266 -33.84 -11.19 -5.32
CA THR A 266 -34.11 -10.04 -4.44
C THR A 266 -33.31 -10.14 -3.15
N ASP A 267 -33.04 -9.01 -2.51
CA ASP A 267 -32.25 -8.99 -1.28
C ASP A 267 -32.91 -9.81 -0.15
N SER A 268 -34.25 -9.86 -0.12
CA SER A 268 -35.02 -10.69 0.82
C SER A 268 -34.89 -12.20 0.58
N ALA A 269 -34.62 -12.62 -0.66
CA ALA A 269 -34.46 -14.03 -1.02
C ALA A 269 -33.08 -14.60 -0.66
N VAL A 270 -32.10 -13.74 -0.33
CA VAL A 270 -30.73 -14.15 0.03
C VAL A 270 -30.74 -15.23 1.12
N PHE A 271 -31.49 -15.02 2.20
CA PHE A 271 -31.52 -15.94 3.33
C PHE A 271 -32.07 -17.33 2.96
N ALA A 272 -33.06 -17.39 2.06
CA ALA A 272 -33.61 -18.66 1.58
C ALA A 272 -32.67 -19.38 0.61
N MET A 273 -31.91 -18.62 -0.19
CA MET A 273 -31.03 -19.18 -1.21
C MET A 273 -29.68 -19.63 -0.66
N ILE A 274 -29.23 -19.06 0.45
CA ILE A 274 -27.88 -19.32 0.99
C ILE A 274 -27.65 -20.78 1.40
N SER A 275 -28.70 -21.53 1.74
CA SER A 275 -28.60 -22.96 2.06
C SER A 275 -28.18 -23.82 0.86
N ARG A 276 -28.24 -23.28 -0.36
CA ARG A 276 -27.85 -23.93 -1.61
C ARG A 276 -26.55 -23.35 -2.19
N VAL A 277 -25.96 -22.36 -1.53
CA VAL A 277 -24.75 -21.67 -1.97
C VAL A 277 -23.54 -22.33 -1.31
N ASN A 278 -22.50 -22.57 -2.10
CA ASN A 278 -21.25 -23.15 -1.60
C ASN A 278 -20.31 -22.07 -1.05
N MET A 279 -20.33 -20.87 -1.63
CA MET A 279 -19.46 -19.77 -1.26
C MET A 279 -20.08 -18.42 -1.59
N VAL A 280 -19.84 -17.43 -0.74
CA VAL A 280 -20.19 -16.03 -0.99
C VAL A 280 -18.95 -15.28 -1.43
N ILE A 281 -18.98 -14.62 -2.59
CA ILE A 281 -17.88 -13.77 -3.09
C ILE A 281 -18.37 -12.34 -3.23
N VAL A 282 -17.67 -11.40 -2.61
CA VAL A 282 -18.09 -9.99 -2.57
C VAL A 282 -16.90 -9.05 -2.75
N GLY A 283 -17.18 -7.86 -3.28
CA GLY A 283 -16.19 -6.78 -3.34
C GLY A 283 -16.22 -5.91 -2.09
N ALA A 284 -15.07 -5.42 -1.66
CA ALA A 284 -14.96 -4.40 -0.62
C ALA A 284 -14.75 -2.98 -1.20
N HIS A 285 -15.22 -1.98 -0.47
CA HIS A 285 -14.82 -0.58 -0.69
C HIS A 285 -13.50 -0.29 0.03
N ALA A 286 -13.36 -0.71 1.29
CA ALA A 286 -12.13 -0.60 2.07
C ALA A 286 -12.03 -1.70 3.14
N VAL A 287 -10.81 -2.02 3.57
CA VAL A 287 -10.54 -2.94 4.69
C VAL A 287 -9.81 -2.16 5.79
N MET A 288 -10.34 -2.21 7.01
CA MET A 288 -9.81 -1.51 8.18
C MET A 288 -8.71 -2.31 8.87
N ALA A 289 -7.91 -1.65 9.70
CA ALA A 289 -6.78 -2.27 10.42
C ALA A 289 -7.21 -3.36 11.41
N ASN A 290 -8.45 -3.32 11.91
CA ASN A 290 -9.03 -4.38 12.75
C ASN A 290 -9.58 -5.56 11.93
N GLY A 291 -9.37 -5.59 10.61
CA GLY A 291 -9.93 -6.57 9.69
C GLY A 291 -11.38 -6.29 9.28
N GLY A 292 -12.00 -5.22 9.79
CA GLY A 292 -13.36 -4.83 9.42
C GLY A 292 -13.47 -4.44 7.95
N VAL A 293 -14.54 -4.85 7.28
CA VAL A 293 -14.75 -4.57 5.85
C VAL A 293 -15.83 -3.51 5.68
N ILE A 294 -15.49 -2.43 4.97
CA ILE A 294 -16.43 -1.41 4.54
C ILE A 294 -16.88 -1.76 3.12
N ALA A 295 -18.19 -1.92 2.94
CA ALA A 295 -18.77 -2.35 1.68
C ALA A 295 -20.15 -1.72 1.46
N PRO A 296 -20.75 -1.90 0.27
CA PRO A 296 -22.09 -1.41 -0.03
C PRO A 296 -23.16 -1.94 0.92
N VAL A 297 -24.28 -1.21 0.99
CA VAL A 297 -25.45 -1.58 1.79
C VAL A 297 -25.96 -2.98 1.44
N GLY A 298 -26.49 -3.70 2.44
CA GLY A 298 -27.01 -5.06 2.29
C GLY A 298 -26.00 -6.16 2.57
N LEU A 299 -24.68 -5.88 2.50
CA LEU A 299 -23.66 -6.91 2.68
C LEU A 299 -23.66 -7.54 4.07
N ASN A 300 -23.97 -6.76 5.11
CA ASN A 300 -24.06 -7.28 6.48
C ASN A 300 -25.14 -8.37 6.62
N MET A 301 -26.28 -8.24 5.90
CA MET A 301 -27.32 -9.27 5.92
C MET A 301 -26.84 -10.56 5.27
N VAL A 302 -26.08 -10.45 4.16
CA VAL A 302 -25.46 -11.61 3.50
C VAL A 302 -24.43 -12.26 4.43
N ALA A 303 -23.60 -11.47 5.10
CA ALA A 303 -22.58 -11.98 6.02
C ALA A 303 -23.20 -12.73 7.22
N LEU A 304 -24.25 -12.17 7.83
CA LEU A 304 -24.98 -12.83 8.92
C LEU A 304 -25.67 -14.11 8.46
N ALA A 305 -26.25 -14.10 7.25
CA ALA A 305 -26.83 -15.29 6.67
C ALA A 305 -25.75 -16.36 6.41
N ALA A 306 -24.59 -15.98 5.86
CA ALA A 306 -23.48 -16.88 5.57
C ALA A 306 -22.93 -17.50 6.85
N GLN A 307 -22.75 -16.69 7.89
CA GLN A 307 -22.32 -17.14 9.21
C GLN A 307 -23.29 -18.17 9.80
N LYS A 308 -24.60 -17.92 9.72
CA LYS A 308 -25.62 -18.84 10.24
C LYS A 308 -25.66 -20.18 9.50
N HIS A 309 -25.36 -20.17 8.21
CA HIS A 309 -25.34 -21.37 7.37
C HIS A 309 -23.94 -21.99 7.20
N ALA A 310 -22.94 -21.50 7.94
CA ALA A 310 -21.53 -21.92 7.85
C ALA A 310 -20.97 -21.90 6.41
N VAL A 311 -21.45 -20.96 5.59
CA VAL A 311 -20.99 -20.77 4.21
C VAL A 311 -19.73 -19.88 4.21
N PRO A 312 -18.63 -20.30 3.56
CA PRO A 312 -17.45 -19.47 3.37
C PRO A 312 -17.77 -18.11 2.76
N PHE A 313 -17.24 -17.04 3.37
CA PHE A 313 -17.41 -15.66 2.94
C PHE A 313 -16.08 -15.08 2.49
N VAL A 314 -15.93 -14.87 1.18
CA VAL A 314 -14.69 -14.43 0.53
C VAL A 314 -14.84 -12.99 0.07
N VAL A 315 -13.89 -12.15 0.48
CA VAL A 315 -13.87 -10.72 0.14
C VAL A 315 -12.72 -10.45 -0.81
N LEU A 316 -13.03 -9.93 -1.99
CA LEU A 316 -12.04 -9.48 -2.96
C LEU A 316 -11.73 -8.00 -2.72
N ALA A 317 -10.48 -7.73 -2.36
CA ALA A 317 -9.98 -6.38 -2.13
C ALA A 317 -8.56 -6.26 -2.70
N GLY A 318 -8.27 -5.10 -3.31
CA GLY A 318 -6.91 -4.77 -3.71
C GLY A 318 -6.11 -4.17 -2.56
N SER A 319 -4.79 -4.25 -2.64
CA SER A 319 -3.85 -3.69 -1.65
C SER A 319 -4.15 -2.21 -1.33
N HIS A 320 -4.49 -1.42 -2.35
CA HIS A 320 -4.84 0.00 -2.21
C HIS A 320 -6.10 0.30 -1.36
N LYS A 321 -6.94 -0.72 -1.10
CA LYS A 321 -8.15 -0.60 -0.27
C LYS A 321 -7.87 -0.91 1.20
N VAL A 322 -6.73 -1.50 1.51
CA VAL A 322 -6.35 -1.89 2.87
C VAL A 322 -5.78 -0.68 3.60
N ARG A 323 -6.30 -0.45 4.80
CA ARG A 323 -5.77 0.57 5.71
C ARG A 323 -4.61 -0.02 6.49
N THR A 324 -3.41 0.33 6.07
CA THR A 324 -2.15 0.14 6.82
C THR A 324 -1.87 1.30 7.77
#